data_AF-A0A4R5XG32-F1
#
_entry.id   AF-A0A4R5XG32-F1
#
_cell.length_a   1.000
_cell.length_b   1.000
_cell.length_c   1.000
_cell.angle_alpha   90.00
_cell.angle_beta   90.00
_cell.angle_gamma   90.00
#
_symmetry.space_group_name_H-M   'P 1'
#
loop_
_entity.id
_entity.type
_entity.pdbx_description
1 polymer ?
#
loop_
_entity_poly.entity_id
_entity_poly.type
_entity_poly.pdbx_seq_one_letter_code
_entity_poly.pdbx_strand_id
1 'polypeptide(L)'
;MDSECSELPDLSDVEEKVDVKVDVGAVSDLMDILSHIKQANGDVYDDLIHDPSEFEIHEENFRMPAVSKSLRRLRKSRNVLRVLLRIAVSKIDVLENNCMPYFFEKGIKALPDELLRHIFEVGYEDEDININGCANFSVHVSGISRHFRRVALGSPCIWKRLHSGMSPELLAMLTSRSKNIGLHIRLNTWHLEEDRLLEFARISQFMQIAATHCRRWESFELDSHRVWSAISILRQYSNLDLPRLSSLSLRVAYLHEQEVTKVGSIASSWILPRNFLQCLI
;
A
#
# COMPACT_ATOMS: atom_id res chain seq x y z
N MET A 1 0.32 -24.23 -19.95
CA MET A 1 -0.24 -22.93 -19.50
C MET A 1 0.92 -22.17 -18.91
N ASP A 2 1.74 -21.66 -19.82
CA ASP A 2 2.95 -20.92 -19.50
C ASP A 2 2.52 -19.50 -19.14
N SER A 3 2.67 -19.19 -17.86
CA SER A 3 2.39 -17.88 -17.32
C SER A 3 3.43 -16.92 -17.87
N GLU A 4 3.10 -16.18 -18.92
CA GLU A 4 3.83 -15.00 -19.38
C GLU A 4 3.93 -14.03 -18.20
N CYS A 5 5.08 -14.07 -17.52
CA CYS A 5 5.50 -12.99 -16.64
C CYS A 5 5.65 -11.75 -17.52
N SER A 6 4.68 -10.86 -17.45
CA SER A 6 4.75 -9.55 -18.04
C SER A 6 5.98 -8.86 -17.45
N GLU A 7 7.05 -8.76 -18.23
CA GLU A 7 8.21 -7.96 -17.90
C GLU A 7 7.71 -6.53 -17.65
N LEU A 8 7.82 -6.08 -16.40
CA LEU A 8 7.59 -4.69 -16.04
C LEU A 8 8.53 -3.85 -16.92
N PRO A 9 8.03 -2.78 -17.57
CA PRO A 9 8.88 -1.94 -18.40
C PRO A 9 10.04 -1.42 -17.54
N ASP A 10 11.25 -1.62 -18.04
CA ASP A 10 12.47 -1.12 -17.44
C ASP A 10 12.40 0.40 -17.38
N LEU A 11 12.07 0.94 -16.19
CA LEU A 11 11.95 2.38 -15.93
C LEU A 11 13.33 3.05 -15.75
N SER A 12 14.41 2.35 -16.11
CA SER A 12 15.78 2.88 -16.06
C SER A 12 16.05 3.99 -17.07
N ASP A 13 15.29 4.11 -18.16
CA ASP A 13 15.79 4.81 -19.34
C ASP A 13 14.84 5.86 -19.90
N VAL A 14 14.81 7.03 -19.24
CA VAL A 14 15.14 8.30 -19.90
C VAL A 14 15.73 9.24 -18.82
N GLU A 15 16.96 8.98 -18.36
CA GLU A 15 17.77 10.07 -17.80
C GLU A 15 18.09 11.03 -18.95
N GLU A 16 17.21 12.01 -19.20
CA GLU A 16 17.48 13.11 -20.10
C GLU A 16 18.70 13.85 -19.52
N LYS A 17 19.87 13.55 -20.09
CA LYS A 17 21.14 14.11 -19.69
C LYS A 17 21.13 15.60 -20.03
N VAL A 18 20.61 16.42 -19.12
CA VAL A 18 20.56 17.86 -19.28
C VAL A 18 21.99 18.39 -19.20
N ASP A 19 22.60 18.64 -20.35
CA ASP A 19 23.91 19.29 -20.45
C ASP A 19 23.76 20.79 -20.12
N VAL A 20 23.69 21.11 -18.83
CA VAL A 20 23.61 22.50 -18.36
C VAL A 20 25.02 23.10 -18.39
N LYS A 21 25.32 23.87 -19.43
CA LYS A 21 26.53 24.69 -19.48
C LYS A 21 26.39 25.88 -18.54
N VAL A 22 27.24 25.92 -17.52
CA VAL A 22 27.31 27.03 -16.55
C VAL A 22 28.34 28.05 -17.02
N ASP A 23 27.98 29.33 -17.00
CA ASP A 23 28.89 30.44 -17.32
C ASP A 23 30.04 30.51 -16.30
N VAL A 24 31.29 30.33 -16.76
CA VAL A 24 32.48 30.33 -15.89
C VAL A 24 32.63 31.66 -15.14
N GLY A 25 32.25 32.78 -15.75
CA GLY A 25 32.27 34.09 -15.09
C GLY A 25 31.31 34.13 -13.89
N ALA A 26 30.11 33.56 -14.04
CA ALA A 26 29.13 33.48 -12.96
C ALA A 26 29.58 32.58 -11.79
N VAL A 27 30.40 31.56 -12.08
CA VAL A 27 31.02 30.71 -11.04
C VAL A 27 32.08 31.49 -10.29
N SER A 28 32.92 32.26 -10.97
CA SER A 28 33.91 33.14 -10.31
C SER A 28 33.22 34.15 -9.39
N ASP A 29 32.19 34.83 -9.89
CA ASP A 29 31.40 35.78 -9.11
C ASP A 29 30.80 35.13 -7.84
N LEU A 30 30.34 33.88 -7.97
CA LEU A 30 29.83 33.11 -6.84
C LEU A 30 30.93 32.73 -5.84
N MET A 31 32.11 32.33 -6.32
CA MET A 31 33.26 31.98 -5.47
C MET A 31 33.78 33.17 -4.68
N ASP A 32 33.75 34.38 -5.26
CA ASP A 32 34.13 35.60 -4.57
C ASP A 32 33.15 35.88 -3.41
N ILE A 33 31.84 35.76 -3.66
CA ILE A 33 30.79 35.89 -2.62
C ILE A 33 31.01 34.85 -1.51
N LEU A 34 31.19 33.58 -1.86
CA LEU A 34 31.40 32.50 -0.89
C LEU A 34 32.71 32.70 -0.09
N SER A 35 33.74 33.28 -0.71
CA SER A 35 35.00 33.59 -0.03
C SER A 35 34.82 34.69 1.00
N HIS A 36 34.03 35.73 0.71
CA HIS A 36 33.69 36.75 1.70
C HIS A 36 32.86 36.19 2.86
N ILE A 37 31.85 35.35 2.58
CA ILE A 37 31.09 34.66 3.65
C ILE A 37 32.03 33.84 4.54
N LYS A 38 32.98 33.12 3.92
CA LYS A 38 33.97 32.33 4.66
C LYS A 38 34.88 33.19 5.54
N GLN A 39 35.34 34.34 5.03
CA GLN A 39 36.16 35.29 5.79
C GLN A 39 35.38 35.93 6.95
N ALA A 40 34.08 36.13 6.77
CA ALA A 40 33.15 36.55 7.82
C ALA A 40 32.68 35.39 8.72
N ASN A 41 33.38 34.25 8.71
CA ASN A 41 33.08 33.07 9.53
C ASN A 41 31.64 32.53 9.37
N GLY A 42 31.06 32.67 8.18
CA GLY A 42 29.70 32.24 7.87
C GLY A 42 28.63 33.29 8.07
N ASP A 43 28.95 34.48 8.61
CA ASP A 43 27.99 35.56 8.77
C ASP A 43 27.62 36.18 7.41
N VAL A 44 26.34 36.48 7.22
CA VAL A 44 25.81 37.09 6.01
C VAL A 44 25.13 38.41 6.39
N TYR A 45 25.69 39.52 5.94
CA TYR A 45 25.18 40.88 6.16
C TYR A 45 24.60 41.45 4.87
N ASP A 46 23.65 42.40 4.96
CA ASP A 46 23.05 43.05 3.79
C ASP A 46 24.11 43.77 2.91
N ASP A 47 25.19 44.25 3.53
CA ASP A 47 26.30 44.94 2.87
C ASP A 47 27.28 43.98 2.17
N LEU A 48 27.20 42.67 2.40
CA LEU A 48 28.12 41.68 1.83
C LEU A 48 28.06 41.63 0.28
N ILE A 49 26.95 42.10 -0.28
CA ILE A 49 26.67 42.11 -1.71
C ILE A 49 27.28 43.35 -2.40
N HIS A 50 27.56 44.39 -1.63
CA HIS A 50 28.00 45.68 -2.11
C HIS A 50 29.42 45.95 -1.60
N ASP A 51 30.38 46.17 -2.50
CA ASP A 51 31.63 46.77 -2.06
C ASP A 51 31.29 48.21 -1.61
N PRO A 52 31.47 48.56 -0.32
CA PRO A 52 31.11 49.88 0.18
C PRO A 52 31.77 51.00 -0.63
N SER A 53 32.94 50.72 -1.22
CA SER A 53 33.69 51.66 -2.04
C SER A 53 33.05 51.98 -3.40
N GLU A 54 32.15 51.15 -3.92
CA GLU A 54 31.48 51.38 -5.22
C GLU A 54 30.34 52.42 -5.14
N PHE A 55 29.87 52.76 -3.93
CA PHE A 55 28.71 53.63 -3.72
C PHE A 55 29.02 55.03 -3.19
N GLU A 56 30.27 55.33 -2.85
CA GLU A 56 30.70 56.65 -2.36
C GLU A 56 30.97 57.68 -3.49
N ILE A 57 30.74 57.33 -4.76
CA ILE A 57 30.89 58.25 -5.90
C ILE A 57 29.64 59.15 -6.00
N HIS A 58 29.79 60.44 -5.67
CA HIS A 58 28.72 61.43 -5.54
C HIS A 58 28.04 61.91 -6.85
N GLU A 59 28.37 61.38 -8.02
CA GLU A 59 27.69 61.72 -9.28
C GLU A 59 26.59 60.70 -9.62
N GLU A 60 25.32 61.14 -9.53
CA GLU A 60 24.12 60.32 -9.81
C GLU A 60 24.16 59.61 -11.18
N ASN A 61 24.87 60.18 -12.16
CA ASN A 61 25.01 59.63 -13.50
C ASN A 61 25.84 58.33 -13.57
N PHE A 62 26.75 58.08 -12.62
CA PHE A 62 27.60 56.88 -12.59
C PHE A 62 27.05 55.75 -11.72
N ARG A 63 26.09 56.06 -10.83
CA ARG A 63 25.51 55.09 -9.89
C ARG A 63 24.67 54.02 -10.59
N MET A 64 23.89 54.40 -11.61
CA MET A 64 22.96 53.49 -12.27
C MET A 64 23.65 52.34 -13.06
N PRO A 65 24.74 52.60 -13.83
CA PRO A 65 25.52 51.53 -14.45
C PRO A 65 26.13 50.53 -13.44
N ALA A 66 26.65 51.00 -12.31
CA ALA A 66 27.25 50.15 -11.28
C ALA A 66 26.20 49.23 -10.62
N VAL A 67 25.05 49.78 -10.22
CA VAL A 67 23.92 49.00 -9.67
C VAL A 67 23.43 47.96 -10.68
N SER A 68 23.30 48.33 -11.95
CA SER A 68 22.89 47.40 -13.01
C SER A 68 23.88 46.26 -13.21
N LYS A 69 25.19 46.55 -13.16
CA LYS A 69 26.27 45.55 -13.23
C LYS A 69 26.21 44.58 -12.05
N SER A 70 26.08 45.07 -10.82
CA SER A 70 25.98 44.24 -9.61
C SER A 70 24.70 43.40 -9.59
N LEU A 71 23.56 43.96 -10.01
CA LEU A 71 22.32 43.20 -10.16
C LEU A 71 22.45 42.09 -11.21
N ARG A 72 23.12 42.35 -12.34
CA ARG A 72 23.40 41.33 -13.36
C ARG A 72 24.31 40.23 -12.81
N ARG A 73 25.35 40.58 -12.04
CA ARG A 73 26.25 39.65 -11.33
C ARG A 73 25.45 38.73 -10.40
N LEU A 74 24.66 39.30 -9.50
CA LEU A 74 23.84 38.54 -8.55
C LEU A 74 22.82 37.62 -9.22
N ARG A 75 22.16 38.09 -10.29
CA ARG A 75 21.23 37.25 -11.06
C ARG A 75 21.93 36.05 -11.67
N LYS A 76 23.15 36.22 -12.19
CA LYS A 76 23.98 35.12 -12.68
C LYS A 76 24.35 34.16 -11.55
N SER A 77 24.91 34.63 -10.44
CA SER A 77 25.28 33.80 -9.28
C SER A 77 24.08 33.03 -8.71
N ARG A 78 22.90 33.66 -8.60
CA ARG A 78 21.64 33.00 -8.21
C ARG A 78 21.27 31.87 -9.16
N ASN A 79 21.42 32.07 -10.48
CA ASN A 79 21.13 31.03 -11.45
C ASN A 79 22.11 29.85 -11.33
N VAL A 80 23.41 30.12 -11.09
CA VAL A 80 24.41 29.08 -10.79
C VAL A 80 24.03 28.29 -9.55
N LEU A 81 23.68 28.97 -8.45
CA LEU A 81 23.25 28.33 -7.19
C LEU A 81 22.02 27.44 -7.39
N ARG A 82 21.05 27.86 -8.21
CA ARG A 82 19.89 27.03 -8.53
C ARG A 82 20.26 25.77 -9.30
N VAL A 83 21.19 25.86 -10.26
CA VAL A 83 21.69 24.69 -10.98
C VAL A 83 22.42 23.75 -10.03
N LEU A 84 23.32 24.27 -9.19
CA LEU A 84 24.03 23.47 -8.18
C LEU A 84 23.08 22.80 -7.19
N LEU A 85 22.06 23.52 -6.70
CA LEU A 85 21.04 22.97 -5.82
C LEU A 85 20.28 21.83 -6.49
N ARG A 86 19.86 22.01 -7.75
CA ARG A 86 19.19 20.96 -8.51
C ARG A 86 20.06 19.71 -8.68
N ILE A 87 21.35 19.88 -8.97
CA ILE A 87 22.31 18.78 -9.06
C ILE A 87 22.49 18.10 -7.70
N ALA A 88 22.58 18.87 -6.61
CA ALA A 88 22.75 18.33 -5.27
C ALA A 88 21.53 17.51 -4.82
N VAL A 89 20.31 18.05 -5.00
CA VAL A 89 19.06 17.33 -4.72
C VAL A 89 18.98 16.05 -5.55
N SER A 90 19.19 16.13 -6.86
CA SER A 90 19.19 14.95 -7.73
C SER A 90 20.21 13.90 -7.29
N LYS A 91 21.42 14.32 -6.87
CA LYS A 91 22.42 13.38 -6.34
C LYS A 91 22.03 12.79 -4.99
N ILE A 92 21.38 13.56 -4.11
CA ILE A 92 20.83 13.05 -2.85
C ILE A 92 19.77 12.00 -3.16
N ASP A 93 18.82 12.29 -4.05
CA ASP A 93 17.77 11.34 -4.44
C ASP A 93 18.36 10.05 -5.01
N VAL A 94 19.37 10.14 -5.89
CA VAL A 94 20.07 8.96 -6.43
C VAL A 94 20.78 8.18 -5.31
N LEU A 95 21.45 8.85 -4.38
CA LEU A 95 22.14 8.20 -3.27
C LEU A 95 21.15 7.56 -2.29
N GLU A 96 20.07 8.24 -1.94
CA GLU A 96 19.00 7.69 -1.12
C GLU A 96 18.42 6.45 -1.79
N ASN A 97 18.01 6.53 -3.05
CA ASN A 97 17.49 5.39 -3.80
C ASN A 97 18.48 4.21 -3.88
N ASN A 98 19.78 4.50 -3.98
CA ASN A 98 20.82 3.46 -3.98
C ASN A 98 21.08 2.87 -2.57
N CYS A 99 20.88 3.66 -1.52
CA CYS A 99 21.08 3.23 -0.13
C CYS A 99 19.84 2.57 0.48
N MET A 100 18.63 2.94 0.04
CA MET A 100 17.36 2.41 0.57
C MET A 100 17.32 0.89 0.57
N PRO A 101 17.70 0.15 -0.51
CA PRO A 101 17.73 -1.31 -0.50
C PRO A 101 18.58 -1.89 0.63
N TYR A 102 19.70 -1.24 0.94
CA TYR A 102 20.60 -1.69 2.00
C TYR A 102 20.02 -1.47 3.40
N PHE A 103 19.42 -0.30 3.62
CA PHE A 103 18.73 0.01 4.87
C PHE A 103 17.50 -0.87 5.07
N PHE A 104 16.74 -1.13 4.01
CA PHE A 104 15.61 -2.05 4.08
C PHE A 104 16.07 -3.47 4.32
N GLU A 105 17.05 -3.98 3.60
CA GLU A 105 17.51 -5.35 3.77
C GLU A 105 18.03 -5.58 5.19
N LYS A 106 18.86 -4.67 5.72
CA LYS A 106 19.35 -4.76 7.10
C LYS A 106 18.27 -4.52 8.13
N GLY A 107 17.47 -3.48 7.95
CA GLY A 107 16.41 -3.09 8.87
C GLY A 107 15.35 -4.17 9.00
N ILE A 108 14.85 -4.68 7.87
CA ILE A 108 13.84 -5.74 7.82
C ILE A 108 14.37 -7.04 8.42
N LYS A 109 15.63 -7.40 8.16
CA LYS A 109 16.25 -8.59 8.78
C LYS A 109 16.51 -8.44 10.28
N ALA A 110 16.62 -7.21 10.77
CA ALA A 110 16.85 -6.90 12.18
C ALA A 110 15.55 -6.71 12.99
N LEU A 111 14.38 -6.71 12.33
CA LEU A 111 13.11 -6.59 13.04
C LEU A 111 12.88 -7.81 13.97
N PRO A 112 12.51 -7.57 15.24
CA PRO A 112 12.00 -8.62 16.12
C PRO A 112 10.78 -9.33 15.51
N ASP A 113 10.64 -10.63 15.80
CA ASP A 113 9.54 -11.46 15.32
C ASP A 113 8.17 -10.87 15.72
N GLU A 114 8.07 -10.17 16.86
CA GLU A 114 6.85 -9.53 17.36
C GLU A 114 6.45 -8.31 16.52
N LEU A 115 7.40 -7.45 16.18
CA LEU A 115 7.12 -6.27 15.34
C LEU A 115 6.75 -6.71 13.93
N LEU A 116 7.45 -7.71 13.40
CA LEU A 116 7.14 -8.23 12.08
C LEU A 116 5.75 -8.91 12.05
N ARG A 117 5.38 -9.64 13.10
CA ARG A 117 4.02 -10.18 13.26
C ARG A 117 2.98 -9.07 13.27
N HIS A 118 3.20 -8.00 14.04
CA HIS A 118 2.27 -6.89 14.10
C HIS A 118 2.10 -6.20 12.75
N ILE A 119 3.20 -5.97 12.02
CA ILE A 119 3.17 -5.43 10.65
C ILE A 119 2.34 -6.34 9.73
N PHE A 120 2.50 -7.66 9.84
CA PHE A 120 1.69 -8.60 9.05
C PHE A 120 0.21 -8.53 9.39
N GLU A 121 -0.14 -8.41 10.67
CA GLU A 121 -1.53 -8.32 11.10
C GLU A 121 -2.19 -7.03 10.60
N VAL A 122 -1.50 -5.88 10.70
CA VAL A 122 -1.98 -4.59 10.18
C VAL A 122 -2.11 -4.63 8.65
N GLY A 123 -1.06 -5.07 7.95
CA GLY A 123 -1.10 -5.16 6.48
C GLY A 123 -2.16 -6.14 5.98
N TYR A 124 -2.42 -7.20 6.75
CA TYR A 124 -3.52 -8.10 6.45
C TYR A 124 -4.87 -7.40 6.63
N GLU A 125 -5.08 -6.62 7.69
CA GLU A 125 -6.33 -5.87 7.90
C GLU A 125 -6.64 -4.87 6.77
N ASP A 126 -5.63 -4.16 6.27
CA ASP A 126 -5.79 -3.16 5.19
C ASP A 126 -6.15 -3.75 3.82
N GLU A 127 -5.76 -5.01 3.54
CA GLU A 127 -6.02 -5.67 2.25
C GLU A 127 -7.50 -6.01 1.98
N ASP A 128 -8.41 -5.81 2.94
CA ASP A 128 -9.86 -6.13 2.80
C ASP A 128 -10.56 -5.37 1.65
N ILE A 129 -9.92 -4.33 1.09
CA ILE A 129 -10.46 -3.49 0.02
C ILE A 129 -10.40 -4.20 -1.34
N ASN A 130 -9.50 -5.16 -1.55
CA ASN A 130 -9.32 -5.80 -2.86
C ASN A 130 -9.91 -7.22 -2.90
N ILE A 131 -11.04 -7.36 -3.62
CA ILE A 131 -11.85 -8.59 -3.74
C ILE A 131 -11.02 -9.81 -4.19
N ASN A 132 -9.91 -9.59 -4.89
CA ASN A 132 -9.00 -10.62 -5.41
C ASN A 132 -7.72 -10.83 -4.57
N GLY A 133 -7.53 -10.06 -3.48
CA GLY A 133 -6.24 -9.93 -2.80
C GLY A 133 -6.07 -10.73 -1.50
N CYS A 134 -7.13 -11.02 -0.75
CA CYS A 134 -6.95 -11.35 0.68
C CYS A 134 -6.17 -12.66 0.99
N ALA A 135 -6.18 -13.68 0.12
CA ALA A 135 -5.34 -14.87 0.28
C ALA A 135 -3.88 -14.61 -0.11
N ASN A 136 -3.66 -13.61 -0.95
CA ASN A 136 -2.37 -13.31 -1.53
C ASN A 136 -1.45 -12.78 -0.43
N PHE A 137 -1.86 -11.83 0.42
CA PHE A 137 -0.97 -11.28 1.46
C PHE A 137 -0.17 -12.34 2.20
N SER A 138 -0.85 -13.28 2.86
CA SER A 138 -0.24 -14.24 3.77
C SER A 138 0.69 -15.22 3.04
N VAL A 139 0.30 -15.61 1.83
CA VAL A 139 1.14 -16.43 0.95
C VAL A 139 2.38 -15.63 0.52
N HIS A 140 2.20 -14.39 0.06
CA HIS A 140 3.28 -13.52 -0.41
C HIS A 140 4.28 -13.23 0.70
N VAL A 141 3.83 -12.76 1.87
CA VAL A 141 4.75 -12.46 2.98
C VAL A 141 5.48 -13.72 3.46
N SER A 142 4.83 -14.89 3.46
CA SER A 142 5.51 -16.16 3.78
C SER A 142 6.52 -16.62 2.70
N GLY A 143 6.46 -16.04 1.51
CA GLY A 143 7.34 -16.28 0.38
C GLY A 143 8.63 -15.45 0.39
N ILE A 144 8.62 -14.26 1.01
CA ILE A 144 9.70 -13.26 0.92
C ILE A 144 11.05 -13.79 1.43
N SER A 145 11.08 -14.38 2.62
CA SER A 145 12.32 -14.89 3.22
C SER A 145 12.06 -16.02 4.22
N ARG A 146 13.11 -16.76 4.62
CA ARG A 146 13.00 -17.79 5.67
C ARG A 146 12.53 -17.20 7.02
N HIS A 147 12.98 -15.99 7.34
CA HIS A 147 12.58 -15.29 8.57
C HIS A 147 11.10 -14.89 8.51
N PHE A 148 10.67 -14.27 7.40
CA PHE A 148 9.27 -13.90 7.21
C PHE A 148 8.35 -15.11 7.22
N ARG A 149 8.75 -16.21 6.56
CA ARG A 149 8.01 -17.47 6.57
C ARG A 149 7.79 -17.99 7.99
N ARG A 150 8.85 -18.01 8.81
CA ARG A 150 8.77 -18.46 10.20
C ARG A 150 7.78 -17.59 10.99
N VAL A 151 7.89 -16.28 10.87
CA VAL A 151 7.00 -15.34 11.57
C VAL A 151 5.56 -15.48 11.08
N ALA A 152 5.32 -15.49 9.77
CA ALA A 152 4.00 -15.65 9.16
C ALA A 152 3.32 -16.95 9.59
N LEU A 153 4.02 -18.09 9.55
CA LEU A 153 3.49 -19.38 10.04
C LEU A 153 3.22 -19.37 11.55
N GLY A 154 3.96 -18.55 12.30
CA GLY A 154 3.77 -18.28 13.72
C GLY A 154 2.63 -17.31 14.04
N SER A 155 1.97 -16.74 13.03
CA SER A 155 0.93 -15.70 13.18
C SER A 155 -0.40 -16.19 12.62
N PRO A 156 -1.20 -16.97 13.37
CA PRO A 156 -2.47 -17.54 12.90
C PRO A 156 -3.49 -16.51 12.37
N CYS A 157 -3.43 -15.26 12.86
CA CYS A 157 -4.36 -14.19 12.51
C CYS A 157 -4.40 -13.86 11.02
N ILE A 158 -3.26 -13.94 10.31
CA ILE A 158 -3.21 -13.65 8.87
C ILE A 158 -3.74 -14.80 8.01
N TRP A 159 -4.09 -15.96 8.59
CA TRP A 159 -4.57 -17.12 7.84
C TRP A 159 -6.08 -17.32 7.98
N LYS A 160 -6.81 -16.37 8.58
CA LYS A 160 -8.20 -16.57 9.04
C LYS A 160 -9.28 -16.28 8.00
N ARG A 161 -9.00 -15.54 6.93
CA ARG A 161 -9.97 -15.25 5.85
C ARG A 161 -9.99 -16.36 4.82
N LEU A 162 -11.19 -16.87 4.54
CA LEU A 162 -11.48 -17.88 3.52
C LEU A 162 -12.48 -17.27 2.54
N HIS A 163 -12.29 -17.48 1.23
CA HIS A 163 -13.27 -17.03 0.24
C HIS A 163 -13.59 -18.08 -0.83
N SER A 164 -14.78 -17.95 -1.42
CA SER A 164 -15.32 -18.90 -2.41
C SER A 164 -14.47 -19.08 -3.68
N GLY A 165 -13.65 -18.09 -4.02
CA GLY A 165 -12.69 -18.17 -5.13
C GLY A 165 -11.42 -19.00 -4.88
N MET A 166 -11.17 -19.47 -3.65
CA MET A 166 -9.96 -20.24 -3.32
C MET A 166 -10.08 -21.70 -3.77
N SER A 167 -8.94 -22.31 -4.13
CA SER A 167 -8.90 -23.76 -4.38
C SER A 167 -9.08 -24.56 -3.08
N PRO A 168 -9.55 -25.81 -3.14
CA PRO A 168 -9.65 -26.70 -1.98
C PRO A 168 -8.35 -26.86 -1.19
N GLU A 169 -7.22 -26.94 -1.90
CA GLU A 169 -5.88 -27.10 -1.32
C GLU A 169 -5.49 -25.85 -0.52
N LEU A 170 -5.78 -24.67 -1.08
CA LEU A 170 -5.55 -23.38 -0.42
C LEU A 170 -6.43 -23.27 0.83
N LEU A 171 -7.71 -23.60 0.75
CA LEU A 171 -8.63 -23.58 1.90
C LEU A 171 -8.17 -24.49 3.03
N ALA A 172 -7.76 -25.72 2.70
CA ALA A 172 -7.23 -26.67 3.68
C ALA A 172 -5.96 -26.13 4.36
N MET A 173 -5.06 -25.54 3.58
CA MET A 173 -3.82 -24.94 4.08
C MET A 173 -4.09 -23.75 5.01
N LEU A 174 -4.93 -22.80 4.61
CA LEU A 174 -5.29 -21.64 5.44
C LEU A 174 -5.99 -22.06 6.73
N THR A 175 -6.90 -23.03 6.65
CA THR A 175 -7.66 -23.49 7.82
C THR A 175 -6.79 -24.23 8.82
N SER A 176 -5.79 -24.98 8.34
CA SER A 176 -4.76 -25.60 9.17
C SER A 176 -3.89 -24.55 9.88
N ARG A 177 -3.46 -23.51 9.14
CA ARG A 177 -2.56 -22.46 9.68
C ARG A 177 -3.24 -21.46 10.62
N SER A 178 -4.54 -21.23 10.47
CA SER A 178 -5.33 -20.36 11.37
C SER A 178 -5.60 -20.96 12.76
N LYS A 179 -5.26 -22.24 12.99
CA LYS A 179 -5.35 -22.93 14.29
C LYS A 179 -6.74 -22.85 14.93
N ASN A 180 -6.91 -22.08 16.01
CA ASN A 180 -8.18 -21.91 16.73
C ASN A 180 -8.70 -20.46 16.67
N ILE A 181 -8.11 -19.64 15.79
CA ILE A 181 -8.58 -18.27 15.56
C ILE A 181 -9.93 -18.31 14.84
N GLY A 182 -10.73 -17.28 15.10
CA GLY A 182 -12.01 -17.04 14.45
C GLY A 182 -11.84 -16.88 12.94
N LEU A 183 -12.65 -17.59 12.16
CA LEU A 183 -12.58 -17.59 10.70
C LEU A 183 -13.48 -16.50 10.13
N HIS A 184 -12.97 -15.81 9.12
CA HIS A 184 -13.71 -14.82 8.36
C HIS A 184 -14.10 -15.45 7.02
N ILE A 185 -15.39 -15.70 6.82
CA ILE A 185 -15.90 -16.43 5.66
C ILE A 185 -16.50 -15.43 4.69
N ARG A 186 -15.97 -15.37 3.47
CA ARG A 186 -16.46 -14.48 2.42
C ARG A 186 -16.93 -15.25 1.20
N LEU A 187 -18.21 -15.16 0.89
CA LEU A 187 -18.81 -15.79 -0.27
C LEU A 187 -19.02 -14.73 -1.35
N ASN A 188 -18.15 -14.73 -2.36
CA ASN A 188 -18.22 -13.83 -3.51
C ASN A 188 -18.81 -14.57 -4.73
N THR A 189 -19.75 -13.93 -5.43
CA THR A 189 -20.36 -14.45 -6.69
C THR A 189 -20.11 -13.50 -7.90
N TRP A 190 -19.05 -12.70 -7.85
CA TRP A 190 -18.81 -11.59 -8.79
C TRP A 190 -18.06 -12.01 -10.07
N HIS A 191 -17.48 -13.20 -10.12
CA HIS A 191 -16.38 -13.48 -11.05
C HIS A 191 -16.72 -14.31 -12.30
N LEU A 192 -17.97 -14.74 -12.52
CA LEU A 192 -18.26 -15.72 -13.57
C LEU A 192 -19.55 -15.38 -14.32
N GLU A 193 -19.44 -14.53 -15.35
CA GLU A 193 -20.57 -14.29 -16.23
C GLU A 193 -20.93 -15.52 -17.08
N GLU A 194 -19.95 -16.37 -17.41
CA GLU A 194 -20.07 -17.35 -18.50
C GLU A 194 -20.47 -18.78 -18.09
N ASP A 195 -20.23 -19.23 -16.84
CA ASP A 195 -20.61 -20.60 -16.42
C ASP A 195 -21.21 -20.68 -15.00
N ARG A 196 -22.55 -20.71 -14.96
CA ARG A 196 -23.33 -20.83 -13.71
C ARG A 196 -23.13 -22.16 -13.00
N LEU A 197 -22.91 -23.25 -13.75
CA LEU A 197 -22.76 -24.59 -13.16
C LEU A 197 -21.40 -24.69 -12.47
N LEU A 198 -20.35 -24.15 -13.09
CA LEU A 198 -19.03 -24.10 -12.50
C LEU A 198 -18.99 -23.21 -11.26
N GLU A 199 -19.65 -22.05 -11.30
CA GLU A 199 -19.80 -21.17 -10.13
C GLU A 199 -20.49 -21.91 -8.96
N PHE A 200 -21.63 -22.55 -9.23
CA PHE A 200 -22.37 -23.30 -8.23
C PHE A 200 -21.52 -24.43 -7.63
N ALA A 201 -20.78 -25.18 -8.45
CA ALA A 201 -19.89 -26.24 -8.01
C ALA A 201 -18.76 -25.71 -7.10
N ARG A 202 -18.14 -24.59 -7.46
CA ARG A 202 -17.08 -23.94 -6.67
C ARG A 202 -17.59 -23.46 -5.31
N ILE A 203 -18.72 -22.74 -5.29
CA ILE A 203 -19.30 -22.27 -4.02
C ILE A 203 -19.74 -23.47 -3.16
N SER A 204 -20.29 -24.52 -3.77
CA SER A 204 -20.69 -25.73 -3.05
C SER A 204 -19.48 -26.42 -2.41
N GLN A 205 -18.38 -26.56 -3.15
CA GLN A 205 -17.13 -27.14 -2.65
C GLN A 205 -16.51 -26.29 -1.54
N PHE A 206 -16.48 -24.97 -1.71
CA PHE A 206 -16.03 -24.03 -0.68
C PHE A 206 -16.85 -24.19 0.62
N MET A 207 -18.18 -24.16 0.50
CA MET A 207 -19.08 -24.29 1.65
C MET A 207 -18.94 -25.63 2.33
N GLN A 208 -18.75 -26.72 1.57
CA GLN A 208 -18.51 -28.04 2.13
C GLN A 208 -17.29 -28.04 3.05
N ILE A 209 -16.19 -27.40 2.64
CA ILE A 209 -14.96 -27.30 3.45
C ILE A 209 -15.17 -26.33 4.62
N ALA A 210 -15.63 -25.11 4.35
CA ALA A 210 -15.77 -24.07 5.36
C ALA A 210 -16.74 -24.48 6.49
N ALA A 211 -17.84 -25.17 6.16
CA ALA A 211 -18.84 -25.62 7.12
C ALA A 211 -18.31 -26.66 8.12
N THR A 212 -17.27 -27.44 7.77
CA THR A 212 -16.60 -28.34 8.75
C THR A 212 -15.95 -27.57 9.91
N HIS A 213 -15.76 -26.26 9.74
CA HIS A 213 -15.17 -25.37 10.73
C HIS A 213 -16.16 -24.29 11.21
N CYS A 214 -17.47 -24.51 11.04
CA CYS A 214 -18.54 -23.55 11.38
C CYS A 214 -18.46 -23.02 12.83
N ARG A 215 -18.04 -23.85 13.78
CA ARG A 215 -17.84 -23.44 15.18
C ARG A 215 -16.78 -22.37 15.41
N ARG A 216 -15.88 -22.20 14.45
CA ARG A 216 -14.83 -21.19 14.47
C ARG A 216 -15.21 -19.94 13.68
N TRP A 217 -16.35 -19.91 12.99
CA TRP A 217 -16.72 -18.72 12.22
C TRP A 217 -16.95 -17.53 13.15
N GLU A 218 -16.22 -16.46 12.89
CA GLU A 218 -16.29 -15.19 13.61
C GLU A 218 -17.02 -14.16 12.77
N SER A 219 -16.78 -14.13 11.46
CA SER A 219 -17.54 -13.29 10.54
C SER A 219 -17.97 -14.06 9.30
N PHE A 220 -19.13 -13.69 8.78
CA PHE A 220 -19.64 -14.20 7.51
C PHE A 220 -20.08 -13.02 6.64
N GLU A 221 -19.55 -12.96 5.42
CA GLU A 221 -19.91 -11.98 4.42
C GLU A 221 -20.38 -12.69 3.15
N LEU A 222 -21.60 -12.38 2.72
CA LEU A 222 -22.11 -12.73 1.40
C LEU A 222 -22.04 -11.47 0.54
N ASP A 223 -21.32 -11.56 -0.57
CA ASP A 223 -21.25 -10.50 -1.57
C ASP A 223 -21.65 -11.07 -2.93
N SER A 224 -22.87 -10.77 -3.37
CA SER A 224 -23.49 -11.49 -4.48
C SER A 224 -24.26 -10.59 -5.44
N HIS A 225 -23.95 -10.71 -6.73
CA HIS A 225 -24.80 -10.23 -7.83
C HIS A 225 -25.95 -11.19 -8.18
N ARG A 226 -25.79 -12.49 -7.86
CA ARG A 226 -26.70 -13.56 -8.28
C ARG A 226 -27.18 -14.36 -7.07
N VAL A 227 -28.05 -13.71 -6.30
CA VAL A 227 -28.57 -14.17 -5.00
C VAL A 227 -28.99 -15.64 -4.99
N TRP A 228 -29.68 -16.09 -6.04
CA TRP A 228 -30.30 -17.41 -6.09
C TRP A 228 -29.31 -18.56 -5.94
N SER A 229 -28.14 -18.49 -6.56
CA SER A 229 -27.14 -19.55 -6.50
C SER A 229 -26.59 -19.70 -5.08
N ALA A 230 -26.19 -18.58 -4.47
CA ALA A 230 -25.70 -18.55 -3.10
C ALA A 230 -26.78 -18.99 -2.10
N ILE A 231 -28.01 -18.46 -2.20
CA ILE A 231 -29.13 -18.84 -1.33
C ILE A 231 -29.39 -20.35 -1.40
N SER A 232 -29.41 -20.91 -2.61
CA SER A 232 -29.72 -22.34 -2.80
C SER A 232 -28.67 -23.24 -2.15
N ILE A 233 -27.40 -22.81 -2.14
CA ILE A 233 -26.32 -23.52 -1.45
C ILE A 233 -26.46 -23.33 0.06
N LEU A 234 -26.63 -22.10 0.53
CA LEU A 234 -26.74 -21.80 1.97
C LEU A 234 -27.93 -22.52 2.63
N ARG A 235 -29.04 -22.73 1.90
CA ARG A 235 -30.19 -23.52 2.37
C ARG A 235 -29.85 -24.98 2.67
N GLN A 236 -28.81 -25.53 2.04
CA GLN A 236 -28.34 -26.89 2.34
C GLN A 236 -27.63 -26.96 3.70
N TYR A 237 -27.24 -25.81 4.26
CA TYR A 237 -26.57 -25.65 5.54
C TYR A 237 -27.49 -24.94 6.56
N SER A 238 -28.76 -25.33 6.61
CA SER A 238 -29.82 -24.69 7.43
C SER A 238 -29.78 -25.01 8.93
N ASN A 239 -28.68 -25.56 9.46
CA ASN A 239 -28.52 -25.90 10.88
C ASN A 239 -27.08 -25.70 11.35
N LEU A 240 -26.38 -24.68 10.82
CA LEU A 240 -25.01 -24.39 11.25
C LEU A 240 -25.01 -23.88 12.70
N ASP A 241 -24.17 -24.51 13.53
CA ASP A 241 -23.84 -24.08 14.88
C ASP A 241 -22.70 -23.07 14.82
N LEU A 242 -23.04 -21.78 14.96
CA LEU A 242 -22.13 -20.65 14.78
C LEU A 242 -21.91 -19.87 16.09
N PRO A 243 -21.41 -20.53 17.17
CA PRO A 243 -21.34 -19.95 18.52
C PRO A 243 -20.37 -18.78 18.66
N ARG A 244 -19.50 -18.54 17.67
CA ARG A 244 -18.51 -17.45 17.65
C ARG A 244 -18.85 -16.32 16.67
N LEU A 245 -19.94 -16.45 15.91
CA LEU A 245 -20.26 -15.47 14.88
C LEU A 245 -20.62 -14.13 15.54
N SER A 246 -19.83 -13.11 15.24
CA SER A 246 -19.97 -11.75 15.76
C SER A 246 -20.32 -10.74 14.65
N SER A 247 -20.07 -11.07 13.39
CA SER A 247 -20.43 -10.24 12.24
C SER A 247 -21.11 -11.04 11.12
N LEU A 248 -22.21 -10.51 10.59
CA LEU A 248 -22.94 -11.03 9.43
C LEU A 248 -23.22 -9.87 8.47
N SER A 249 -22.65 -9.94 7.27
CA SER A 249 -22.82 -8.93 6.22
C SER A 249 -23.43 -9.61 5.00
N LEU A 250 -24.59 -9.12 4.53
CA LEU A 250 -25.26 -9.65 3.35
C LEU A 250 -25.39 -8.51 2.34
N ARG A 251 -24.43 -8.43 1.43
CA ARG A 251 -24.35 -7.46 0.34
C ARG A 251 -24.87 -8.09 -0.93
N VAL A 252 -25.92 -7.49 -1.47
CA VAL A 252 -26.53 -7.98 -2.69
C VAL A 252 -26.82 -6.81 -3.61
N ALA A 253 -26.33 -6.91 -4.82
CA ALA A 253 -26.70 -5.99 -5.87
C ALA A 253 -28.07 -6.38 -6.46
N TYR A 254 -28.98 -5.41 -6.58
CA TYR A 254 -30.28 -5.56 -7.25
C TYR A 254 -31.26 -6.57 -6.61
N LEU A 255 -31.53 -6.44 -5.32
CA LEU A 255 -32.60 -7.23 -4.68
C LEU A 255 -33.98 -6.76 -5.13
N HIS A 256 -34.77 -7.68 -5.68
CA HIS A 256 -36.23 -7.51 -5.65
C HIS A 256 -36.70 -7.70 -4.19
N GLU A 257 -37.74 -6.99 -3.75
CA GLU A 257 -38.23 -7.03 -2.35
C GLU A 257 -38.51 -8.46 -1.83
N GLN A 258 -38.96 -9.35 -2.72
CA GLN A 258 -39.21 -10.76 -2.43
C GLN A 258 -37.95 -11.60 -2.16
N GLU A 259 -36.78 -11.11 -2.57
CA GLU A 259 -35.49 -11.80 -2.38
C GLU A 259 -34.88 -11.43 -1.03
N VAL A 260 -35.08 -10.20 -0.55
CA VAL A 260 -34.64 -9.73 0.77
C VAL A 260 -35.16 -10.66 1.87
N THR A 261 -36.45 -11.00 1.82
CA THR A 261 -37.08 -11.91 2.79
C THR A 261 -36.49 -13.32 2.75
N LYS A 262 -36.14 -13.82 1.56
CA LYS A 262 -35.49 -15.12 1.40
C LYS A 262 -34.08 -15.13 1.96
N VAL A 263 -33.32 -14.06 1.78
CA VAL A 263 -31.98 -13.92 2.37
C VAL A 263 -32.07 -13.93 3.91
N GLY A 264 -32.98 -13.12 4.49
CA GLY A 264 -33.20 -13.09 5.94
C GLY A 264 -33.62 -14.44 6.53
N SER A 265 -34.35 -15.25 5.77
CA SER A 265 -34.76 -16.59 6.20
C SER A 265 -33.58 -17.55 6.42
N ILE A 266 -32.46 -17.37 5.71
CA ILE A 266 -31.27 -18.22 5.86
C ILE A 266 -30.60 -17.97 7.21
N ALA A 267 -30.35 -16.70 7.55
CA ALA A 267 -29.73 -16.36 8.83
C ALA A 267 -30.58 -16.85 10.01
N SER A 268 -31.90 -16.82 9.86
CA SER A 268 -32.86 -17.32 10.85
C SER A 268 -32.81 -18.84 11.06
N SER A 269 -32.25 -19.59 10.11
CA SER A 269 -32.05 -21.04 10.22
C SER A 269 -30.76 -21.42 10.96
N TRP A 270 -29.83 -20.48 11.15
CA TRP A 270 -28.57 -20.76 11.85
C TRP A 270 -28.72 -20.62 13.36
N ILE A 271 -27.94 -21.41 14.10
CA ILE A 271 -27.86 -21.32 15.56
C ILE A 271 -26.82 -20.24 15.87
N LEU A 272 -27.31 -19.02 16.10
CA LEU A 272 -26.49 -17.83 16.35
C LEU A 272 -26.30 -17.58 17.86
N PRO A 273 -25.23 -16.86 18.27
CA PRO A 273 -25.05 -16.47 19.66
C PRO A 273 -26.19 -15.57 20.13
N ARG A 274 -26.61 -15.68 21.40
CA ARG A 274 -27.74 -14.92 21.96
C ARG A 274 -27.62 -13.41 21.78
N ASN A 275 -26.39 -12.89 21.79
CA ASN A 275 -26.13 -11.45 21.68
C ASN A 275 -26.22 -10.93 20.23
N PHE A 276 -26.29 -11.82 19.23
CA PHE A 276 -26.25 -11.46 17.82
C PHE A 276 -27.52 -10.74 17.36
N LEU A 277 -28.68 -11.10 17.91
CA LEU A 277 -29.98 -10.57 17.51
C LEU A 277 -30.16 -9.08 17.81
N GLN A 278 -29.33 -8.49 18.67
CA GLN A 278 -29.40 -7.07 19.01
C GLN A 278 -28.83 -6.15 17.91
N CYS A 279 -28.00 -6.69 17.00
CA CYS A 279 -27.34 -5.91 15.95
C CYS A 279 -28.04 -5.96 14.58
N LEU A 280 -29.10 -6.75 14.45
CA LEU A 280 -29.86 -6.93 13.19
C LEU A 280 -31.11 -6.03 13.08
N ILE A 281 -31.37 -5.20 14.10
CA ILE A 281 -32.47 -4.21 14.16
C ILE A 281 -31.87 -2.83 13.88
#